data_AF-A0A961PY68-F1
#
_entry.id   AF-A0A961PY68-F1
#
_cell.length_a   1.000
_cell.length_b   1.000
_cell.length_c   1.000
_cell.angle_alpha   90.00
_cell.angle_beta   90.00
_cell.angle_gamma   90.00
#
_symmetry.space_group_name_H-M   'P 1'
#
loop_
_entity.id
_entity.type
_entity.pdbx_description
1 polymer ?
#
loop_
_entity_poly.entity_id
_entity_poly.type
_entity_poly.pdbx_seq_one_letter_code
_entity_poly.pdbx_strand_id
1 'polypeptide(L)'
;MTLIITIAYLSVLGCAIFVLLRWPRLKCTGTHPVGILTLVALLFTAGLDMGLIMLPLTEFPVYESDPAFAFTNALAVEFGMWGPLVWLMYFVTTFYFVALEPRLRIFELPLVKWLYNLTVIATCAFTCYLFMINLPAYAPDLPHWGVWALGVAVIAFSVVSSGNFYIMKWLAIVS
;
A
#
# COMPACT_ATOMS: atom_id res chain seq x y z
N MET A 1 5.78 14.52 17.06
CA MET A 1 5.44 13.50 16.03
C MET A 1 6.04 13.81 14.66
N THR A 2 6.12 15.08 14.26
CA THR A 2 6.75 15.52 12.99
C THR A 2 8.19 15.01 12.78
N LEU A 3 9.06 15.11 13.78
CA LEU A 3 10.47 14.68 13.66
C LEU A 3 10.62 13.19 13.28
N ILE A 4 9.82 12.30 13.88
CA ILE A 4 9.89 10.85 13.63
C ILE A 4 9.52 10.58 12.17
N ILE A 5 8.44 11.19 11.69
CA ILE A 5 7.96 11.05 10.32
C ILE A 5 8.99 11.61 9.33
N THR A 6 9.58 12.78 9.62
CA THR A 6 10.63 13.37 8.79
C THR A 6 11.85 12.45 8.68
N ILE A 7 12.33 11.91 9.80
CA ILE A 7 13.47 10.97 9.81
C ILE A 7 13.12 9.71 9.01
N ALA A 8 11.91 9.18 9.17
CA ALA A 8 11.45 8.01 8.42
C ALA A 8 11.48 8.27 6.91
N TYR A 9 10.89 9.36 6.43
CA TYR A 9 10.90 9.69 5.00
C TYR A 9 12.30 9.92 4.44
N LEU A 10 13.16 10.64 5.17
CA LEU A 10 14.55 10.85 4.76
C LEU A 10 15.33 9.53 4.70
N SER A 11 15.09 8.61 5.63
CA SER A 11 15.72 7.30 5.62
C SER A 11 15.31 6.46 4.42
N VAL A 12 14.02 6.44 4.05
CA VAL A 12 13.51 5.74 2.86
C VAL A 12 14.13 6.32 1.59
N LEU A 13 14.16 7.65 1.46
CA LEU A 13 14.79 8.33 0.33
C LEU A 13 16.27 7.98 0.21
N GLY A 14 17.00 8.03 1.34
CA GLY A 14 18.40 7.64 1.40
C GLY A 14 18.63 6.19 0.98
N CYS A 15 17.80 5.26 1.46
CA CYS A 15 17.85 3.86 1.07
C CYS A 15 17.56 3.65 -0.42
N ALA A 16 16.55 4.33 -0.97
CA ALA A 16 16.22 4.24 -2.38
C ALA A 16 17.37 4.73 -3.26
N ILE A 17 17.95 5.89 -2.95
CA ILE A 17 19.11 6.43 -3.65
C ILE A 17 20.30 5.46 -3.53
N PHE A 18 20.57 4.95 -2.34
CA PHE A 18 21.64 3.98 -2.11
C PHE A 18 21.48 2.73 -2.97
N VAL A 19 20.28 2.13 -3.02
CA VAL A 19 19.99 0.95 -3.84
C VAL A 19 20.22 1.24 -5.32
N LEU A 20 19.71 2.38 -5.82
CA LEU A 20 19.85 2.79 -7.22
C LEU A 20 21.32 3.02 -7.61
N LEU A 21 22.13 3.63 -6.74
CA LEU A 21 23.55 3.87 -6.98
C LEU A 21 24.38 2.58 -6.89
N ARG A 22 24.06 1.70 -5.93
CA ARG A 22 24.85 0.50 -5.64
C ARG A 22 24.59 -0.65 -6.61
N TRP A 23 23.36 -0.78 -7.13
CA TRP A 23 22.92 -1.86 -8.01
C TRP A 23 22.09 -1.39 -9.23
N PRO A 24 22.59 -0.43 -10.05
CA PRO A 24 21.82 0.17 -11.14
C PRO A 24 21.44 -0.79 -12.27
N ARG A 25 22.13 -1.93 -12.39
CA ARG A 25 21.96 -2.91 -13.48
C ARG A 25 21.67 -4.32 -12.98
N LEU A 26 21.33 -4.48 -11.70
CA LEU A 26 20.99 -5.78 -11.15
C LEU A 26 19.66 -6.25 -11.73
N LYS A 27 19.68 -7.39 -12.43
CA LYS A 27 18.46 -8.02 -12.95
C LYS A 27 17.81 -8.85 -11.86
N CYS A 28 16.61 -8.47 -11.46
CA CYS A 28 15.78 -9.23 -10.55
C CYS A 28 14.97 -10.26 -11.35
N THR A 29 15.12 -11.55 -11.03
CA THR A 29 14.39 -12.65 -11.68
C THR A 29 13.45 -13.32 -10.69
N GLY A 30 12.21 -13.59 -11.10
CA GLY A 30 11.22 -14.33 -10.30
C GLY A 30 10.79 -15.63 -10.99
N THR A 31 10.11 -16.50 -10.26
CA THR A 31 9.60 -17.80 -10.74
C THR A 31 8.44 -17.64 -11.73
N HIS A 32 7.71 -16.53 -11.67
CA HIS A 32 6.56 -16.23 -12.51
C HIS A 32 6.78 -14.93 -13.28
N PRO A 33 7.49 -14.95 -14.42
CA PRO A 33 7.63 -13.75 -15.25
C PRO A 33 6.27 -13.35 -15.84
N VAL A 34 5.98 -12.06 -15.78
CA VAL A 34 4.79 -11.46 -16.39
C VAL A 34 5.21 -10.39 -17.40
N GLY A 35 4.35 -10.08 -18.37
CA GLY A 35 4.58 -8.97 -19.29
C GLY A 35 4.62 -7.63 -18.55
N ILE A 36 5.29 -6.63 -19.12
CA ILE A 36 5.45 -5.30 -18.50
C ILE A 36 4.10 -4.67 -18.15
N LEU A 37 3.11 -4.74 -19.05
CA LEU A 37 1.78 -4.18 -18.79
C LEU A 37 1.05 -4.91 -17.65
N THR A 38 1.18 -6.24 -17.58
CA THR A 38 0.64 -7.01 -16.45
C THR A 38 1.35 -6.64 -15.15
N LEU A 39 2.66 -6.42 -15.18
CA LEU A 39 3.41 -5.97 -14.00
C LEU A 39 2.93 -4.58 -13.54
N VAL A 40 2.77 -3.64 -14.47
CA VAL A 40 2.24 -2.31 -14.16
C VAL A 40 0.83 -2.41 -13.56
N ALA A 41 -0.04 -3.22 -14.16
CA ALA A 41 -1.40 -3.43 -13.66
C ALA A 41 -1.40 -4.05 -12.26
N LEU A 42 -0.57 -5.07 -12.00
CA LEU A 42 -0.42 -5.67 -10.68
C LEU A 42 0.11 -4.68 -9.64
N LEU A 43 1.10 -3.87 -9.99
CA LEU A 43 1.65 -2.85 -9.08
C LEU A 43 0.64 -1.74 -8.80
N PHE A 44 -0.09 -1.31 -9.84
CA PHE A 44 -1.09 -0.25 -9.70
C PHE A 44 -2.25 -0.73 -8.84
N THR A 45 -2.81 -1.90 -9.12
CA THR A 45 -3.95 -2.46 -8.36
C THR A 45 -3.59 -2.88 -6.95
N ALA A 46 -2.36 -3.34 -6.69
CA ALA A 46 -1.89 -3.60 -5.33
C ALA A 46 -1.63 -2.31 -4.53
N GLY A 47 -1.22 -1.23 -5.23
CA GLY A 47 -1.03 0.09 -4.63
C GLY A 47 -2.31 0.90 -4.50
N LEU A 48 -3.33 0.61 -5.32
CA LEU A 48 -4.64 1.25 -5.35
C LEU A 48 -5.49 0.73 -4.18
N ASP A 49 -5.15 1.17 -2.97
CA ASP A 49 -6.06 0.99 -1.84
C ASP A 49 -7.32 1.83 -2.07
N MET A 50 -8.45 1.40 -1.49
CA MET A 50 -9.69 2.18 -1.41
C MET A 50 -9.42 3.62 -0.98
N GLY A 51 -8.41 3.82 -0.12
CA GLY A 51 -7.94 5.13 0.33
C GLY A 51 -7.57 6.10 -0.81
N LEU A 52 -7.00 5.66 -1.93
CA LEU A 52 -6.60 6.54 -3.03
C LEU A 52 -7.78 7.13 -3.82
N ILE A 53 -8.95 6.48 -3.78
CA ILE A 53 -10.19 7.02 -4.37
C ILE A 53 -11.01 7.75 -3.30
N MET A 54 -11.03 7.21 -2.08
CA MET A 54 -11.91 7.65 -1.00
C MET A 54 -11.39 8.86 -0.23
N LEU A 55 -10.09 8.91 0.07
CA LEU A 55 -9.50 9.95 0.91
C LEU A 55 -9.48 11.31 0.22
N PRO A 56 -9.19 11.43 -1.10
CA PRO A 56 -9.30 12.72 -1.78
C PRO A 56 -10.66 13.40 -1.61
N LEU A 57 -11.75 12.64 -1.62
CA LEU A 57 -13.11 13.18 -1.46
C LEU A 57 -13.35 13.80 -0.07
N THR A 58 -12.68 13.27 0.95
CA THR A 58 -12.80 13.74 2.34
C THR A 58 -11.70 14.74 2.72
N GLU A 59 -10.50 14.60 2.16
CA GLU A 59 -9.32 15.37 2.55
C GLU A 59 -9.18 16.66 1.74
N PHE A 60 -9.65 16.72 0.48
CA PHE A 60 -9.59 17.96 -0.31
C PHE A 60 -10.24 19.17 0.40
N PRO A 61 -11.47 19.06 0.95
CA PRO A 61 -12.06 20.16 1.71
C PRO A 61 -11.25 20.55 2.96
N VAL A 62 -10.55 19.60 3.58
CA VAL A 62 -9.67 19.86 4.73
C VAL A 62 -8.45 20.65 4.28
N TYR A 63 -7.80 20.24 3.18
CA TYR A 63 -6.65 20.95 2.61
C TYR A 63 -6.99 22.36 2.14
N GLU A 64 -8.21 22.59 1.65
CA GLU A 64 -8.66 23.93 1.24
C GLU A 64 -9.03 24.84 2.40
N SER A 65 -9.42 24.28 3.55
CA SER A 65 -9.91 25.07 4.70
C SER A 65 -8.86 25.32 5.79
N ASP A 66 -7.87 24.43 5.93
CA ASP A 66 -6.83 24.54 6.96
C ASP A 66 -5.68 25.46 6.50
N PRO A 67 -5.39 26.56 7.23
CA PRO A 67 -4.29 27.48 6.92
C PRO A 67 -2.91 26.81 6.79
N ALA A 68 -2.70 25.64 7.41
CA ALA A 68 -1.45 24.90 7.32
C ALA A 68 -1.12 24.44 5.89
N PHE A 69 -2.13 24.26 5.03
CA PHE A 69 -1.98 23.81 3.64
C PHE A 69 -2.13 24.93 2.60
N ALA A 70 -2.39 26.17 3.05
CA ALA A 70 -2.60 27.33 2.17
C ALA A 70 -1.38 27.71 1.29
N PHE A 71 -0.23 27.09 1.49
CA PHE A 71 0.97 27.28 0.65
C PHE A 71 0.85 26.64 -0.74
N THR A 72 -0.12 25.75 -0.97
CA THR A 72 -0.34 25.10 -2.26
C THR A 72 -1.82 24.71 -2.44
N ASN A 73 -2.16 24.02 -3.53
CA ASN A 73 -3.51 23.51 -3.77
C ASN A 73 -3.67 22.07 -3.26
N ALA A 74 -4.91 21.66 -2.95
CA ALA A 74 -5.24 20.33 -2.40
C ALA A 74 -4.67 19.17 -3.26
N LEU A 75 -4.76 19.28 -4.59
CA LEU A 75 -4.23 18.27 -5.51
C LEU A 75 -2.71 18.08 -5.35
N ALA A 76 -1.95 19.16 -5.16
CA ALA A 76 -0.51 19.10 -4.97
C ALA A 76 -0.15 18.51 -3.60
N VAL A 77 -0.93 18.78 -2.55
CA VAL A 77 -0.76 18.14 -1.23
C VAL A 77 -0.95 16.62 -1.36
N GLU A 78 -2.04 16.20 -1.97
CA GLU A 78 -2.39 14.79 -2.19
C GLU A 78 -1.36 14.05 -3.04
N PHE A 79 -0.93 14.67 -4.14
CA PHE A 79 0.17 14.12 -4.93
C PHE A 79 1.47 13.99 -4.12
N GLY A 80 1.75 14.92 -3.21
CA GLY A 80 2.91 14.83 -2.31
C GLY A 80 2.79 13.70 -1.28
N MET A 81 1.59 13.50 -0.72
CA MET A 81 1.32 12.51 0.32
C MET A 81 1.27 11.07 -0.24
N TRP A 82 0.62 10.87 -1.39
CA TRP A 82 0.32 9.56 -1.96
C TRP A 82 1.07 9.21 -3.24
N GLY A 83 1.73 10.21 -3.83
CA GLY A 83 2.56 10.01 -5.00
C GLY A 83 3.92 9.39 -4.64
N PRO A 84 5.02 9.86 -5.23
CA PRO A 84 6.26 9.07 -5.37
C PRO A 84 6.88 8.57 -4.07
N LEU A 85 6.70 9.25 -2.92
CA LEU A 85 7.33 8.85 -1.66
C LEU A 85 6.84 7.50 -1.12
N VAL A 86 5.54 7.22 -1.21
CA VAL A 86 4.96 5.95 -0.78
C VAL A 86 5.45 4.82 -1.71
N TRP A 87 5.48 5.08 -3.02
CA TRP A 87 5.97 4.13 -4.01
C TRP A 87 7.46 3.81 -3.84
N LEU A 88 8.28 4.75 -3.35
CA LEU A 88 9.67 4.49 -3.01
C LEU A 88 9.82 3.52 -1.82
N MET A 89 8.89 3.53 -0.86
CA MET A 89 8.89 2.51 0.21
C MET A 89 8.63 1.12 -0.36
N TYR A 90 7.67 0.99 -1.28
CA TYR A 90 7.40 -0.26 -1.99
C TYR A 90 8.60 -0.73 -2.81
N PHE A 91 9.30 0.20 -3.47
CA PHE A 91 10.52 -0.10 -4.20
C PHE A 91 11.61 -0.66 -3.27
N VAL A 92 11.94 0.03 -2.17
CA VAL A 92 13.00 -0.37 -1.25
C VAL A 92 12.71 -1.73 -0.61
N THR A 93 11.47 -1.94 -0.17
CA THR A 93 11.04 -3.21 0.44
C THR A 93 11.04 -4.36 -0.57
N THR A 94 10.52 -4.14 -1.78
CA THR A 94 10.57 -5.13 -2.86
C THR A 94 12.01 -5.50 -3.21
N PHE A 95 12.89 -4.50 -3.35
CA PHE A 95 14.30 -4.75 -3.62
C PHE A 95 14.95 -5.58 -2.51
N TYR A 96 14.67 -5.26 -1.24
CA TYR A 96 15.16 -6.04 -0.11
C TYR A 96 14.76 -7.52 -0.25
N PHE A 97 13.47 -7.82 -0.44
CA PHE A 97 13.01 -9.21 -0.50
C PHE A 97 13.52 -9.98 -1.72
N VAL A 98 13.72 -9.30 -2.85
CA VAL A 98 14.15 -9.97 -4.09
C VAL A 98 15.67 -10.14 -4.16
N ALA A 99 16.45 -9.14 -3.72
CA ALA A 99 17.90 -9.11 -3.93
C ALA A 99 18.73 -9.38 -2.66
N LEU A 100 18.24 -8.99 -1.48
CA LEU A 100 19.02 -9.03 -0.24
C LEU A 100 18.58 -10.16 0.69
N GLU A 101 17.28 -10.33 0.94
CA GLU A 101 16.74 -11.34 1.85
C GLU A 101 17.19 -12.77 1.52
N PRO A 102 17.29 -13.22 0.25
CA PRO A 102 17.78 -14.58 -0.05
C PRO A 102 19.21 -14.85 0.46
N ARG A 103 19.99 -13.78 0.69
CA ARG A 103 21.37 -13.84 1.19
C ARG A 103 21.44 -13.59 2.70
N LEU A 104 20.62 -12.69 3.24
CA LEU A 104 20.64 -12.29 4.65
C LEU A 104 19.81 -13.21 5.54
N ARG A 105 18.69 -13.72 5.02
CA ARG A 105 17.79 -14.68 5.70
C ARG A 105 17.33 -14.21 7.08
N ILE A 106 17.10 -12.91 7.23
CA ILE A 106 16.69 -12.30 8.52
C ILE A 106 15.32 -12.84 8.93
N PHE A 107 14.45 -13.11 7.95
CA PHE A 107 13.13 -13.68 8.19
C PHE A 107 13.17 -15.16 8.58
N GLU A 108 14.32 -15.84 8.62
CA GLU A 108 14.42 -17.17 9.22
C GLU A 108 14.37 -17.12 10.75
N LEU A 109 14.73 -15.98 11.34
CA LEU A 109 14.74 -15.76 12.79
C LEU A 109 13.31 -15.83 13.36
N PRO A 110 13.04 -16.67 14.38
CA PRO A 110 11.70 -16.83 14.95
C PRO A 110 11.07 -15.53 15.44
N LEU A 111 11.85 -14.65 16.06
CA LEU A 111 11.37 -13.36 16.56
C LEU A 111 10.92 -12.44 15.42
N VAL A 112 11.67 -12.42 14.31
CA VAL A 112 11.34 -11.60 13.14
C VAL A 112 10.05 -12.09 12.49
N LYS A 113 9.87 -13.42 12.36
CA LYS A 113 8.60 -14.00 11.89
C LYS A 113 7.42 -13.62 12.77
N TRP A 114 7.60 -13.68 14.10
CA TRP A 114 6.56 -13.30 15.05
C TRP A 114 6.16 -11.83 14.91
N LEU A 115 7.14 -10.93 14.88
CA LEU A 115 6.90 -9.49 14.70
C LEU A 115 6.27 -9.17 13.34
N TYR A 116 6.71 -9.85 12.28
CA TYR A 116 6.13 -9.72 10.95
C TYR A 116 4.66 -10.14 10.94
N ASN A 117 4.35 -11.31 11.48
CA ASN A 117 2.96 -11.79 11.55
C ASN A 117 2.07 -10.86 12.38
N LEU A 118 2.58 -10.33 13.50
CA LEU A 118 1.86 -9.34 14.29
C LEU A 118 1.58 -8.06 13.49
N THR A 119 2.59 -7.58 12.76
CA THR A 119 2.45 -6.40 11.88
C THR A 119 1.40 -6.64 10.81
N VAL A 120 1.40 -7.80 10.15
CA VAL A 120 0.40 -8.17 9.15
C VAL A 120 -1.00 -8.16 9.74
N ILE A 121 -1.20 -8.78 10.90
CA ILE A 121 -2.51 -8.80 11.59
C ILE A 121 -2.96 -7.38 11.93
N ALA A 122 -2.05 -6.56 12.47
CA ALA A 122 -2.35 -5.17 12.84
C ALA A 122 -2.75 -4.33 11.61
N THR A 123 -2.02 -4.45 10.49
CA THR A 123 -2.33 -3.74 9.26
C THR A 123 -3.67 -4.19 8.67
N CYS A 124 -3.93 -5.50 8.61
CA CYS A 124 -5.22 -6.01 8.14
C CYS A 124 -6.39 -5.54 9.02
N ALA A 125 -6.22 -5.55 10.34
CA ALA A 125 -7.22 -5.06 11.28
C ALA A 125 -7.46 -3.55 11.11
N PHE A 126 -6.40 -2.77 10.92
CA PHE A 126 -6.47 -1.34 10.69
C PHE A 126 -7.19 -0.99 9.38
N THR A 127 -6.85 -1.66 8.27
CA THR A 127 -7.54 -1.49 6.99
C THR A 127 -9.03 -1.85 7.10
N CYS A 128 -9.36 -2.96 7.78
CA CYS A 128 -10.75 -3.35 8.01
C CYS A 128 -11.49 -2.29 8.87
N TYR A 129 -10.86 -1.79 9.92
CA TYR A 129 -11.40 -0.71 10.74
C TYR A 129 -11.69 0.54 9.91
N LEU A 130 -10.72 1.00 9.10
CA LEU A 130 -10.90 2.13 8.20
C LEU A 130 -12.05 1.91 7.22
N PHE A 131 -12.15 0.72 6.62
CA PHE A 131 -13.26 0.40 5.73
C PHE A 131 -14.62 0.52 6.45
N MET A 132 -14.74 -0.05 7.65
CA MET A 132 -15.99 -0.08 8.41
C MET A 132 -16.44 1.30 8.89
N ILE A 133 -15.53 2.20 9.26
CA ILE A 133 -15.89 3.57 9.68
C ILE A 133 -16.22 4.47 8.49
N ASN A 134 -15.59 4.23 7.35
CA ASN A 134 -15.73 5.08 6.18
C ASN A 134 -16.96 4.68 5.35
N LEU A 135 -17.24 3.38 5.18
CA LEU A 135 -18.33 2.88 4.33
C LEU A 135 -19.70 3.58 4.56
N PRO A 136 -20.15 3.86 5.80
CA PRO A 136 -21.42 4.56 6.02
C PRO A 136 -21.48 5.97 5.43
N ALA A 137 -20.34 6.67 5.34
CA ALA A 137 -20.29 7.99 4.71
C ALA A 137 -20.53 7.92 3.19
N TYR A 138 -20.17 6.81 2.55
CA TYR A 138 -20.32 6.62 1.10
C TYR A 138 -21.65 5.96 0.73
N ALA A 139 -22.20 5.12 1.60
CA ALA A 139 -23.49 4.45 1.42
C ALA A 139 -24.40 4.75 2.63
N PRO A 140 -24.87 6.00 2.78
CA PRO A 140 -25.64 6.43 3.97
C PRO A 140 -26.95 5.66 4.15
N ASP A 141 -27.53 5.15 3.05
CA ASP A 141 -28.78 4.39 3.07
C ASP A 141 -28.59 2.91 3.41
N LEU A 142 -27.35 2.45 3.57
CA LEU A 142 -27.06 1.04 3.84
C LEU A 142 -27.34 0.72 5.33
N PRO A 143 -28.21 -0.25 5.62
CA PRO A 143 -28.48 -0.64 7.01
C PRO A 143 -27.23 -1.25 7.65
N HIS A 144 -27.11 -1.15 8.97
CA HIS A 144 -25.91 -1.59 9.71
C HIS A 144 -25.54 -3.07 9.45
N TRP A 145 -26.54 -3.96 9.33
CA TRP A 145 -26.28 -5.36 8.98
C TRP A 145 -25.69 -5.52 7.57
N GLY A 146 -26.06 -4.63 6.64
CA GLY A 146 -25.55 -4.60 5.27
C GLY A 146 -24.08 -4.18 5.21
N VAL A 147 -23.67 -3.23 6.06
CA VAL A 147 -22.26 -2.83 6.24
C VAL A 147 -21.42 -4.03 6.67
N TRP A 148 -21.86 -4.78 7.69
CA TRP A 148 -21.17 -5.99 8.14
C TRP A 148 -21.16 -7.10 7.09
N ALA A 149 -22.29 -7.32 6.40
CA ALA A 149 -22.38 -8.31 5.34
C ALA A 149 -21.40 -8.01 4.20
N LEU A 150 -21.29 -6.73 3.79
CA LEU A 150 -20.33 -6.30 2.78
C LEU A 150 -18.88 -6.49 3.25
N GLY A 151 -18.57 -6.09 4.50
CA GLY A 151 -17.24 -6.27 5.07
C GLY A 151 -16.79 -7.73 5.05
N VAL A 152 -17.67 -8.66 5.47
CA VAL A 152 -17.39 -10.11 5.43
C VAL A 152 -17.23 -10.60 3.99
N ALA A 153 -18.08 -10.15 3.06
CA ALA A 153 -17.99 -10.53 1.66
C ALA A 153 -16.67 -10.08 1.02
N VAL A 154 -16.23 -8.85 1.29
CA VAL A 154 -14.95 -8.31 0.83
C VAL A 154 -13.79 -9.15 1.38
N ILE A 155 -13.76 -9.41 2.69
CA ILE A 155 -12.71 -10.25 3.31
C ILE A 155 -12.67 -11.64 2.67
N ALA A 156 -13.83 -12.29 2.52
CA ALA A 156 -13.91 -13.62 1.91
C ALA A 156 -13.39 -13.60 0.47
N PHE A 157 -13.78 -12.60 -0.32
CA PHE A 157 -13.30 -12.44 -1.70
C PHE A 157 -11.79 -12.16 -1.75
N SER A 158 -11.26 -11.32 -0.88
CA SER A 158 -9.81 -11.04 -0.76
C SER A 158 -9.02 -12.31 -0.41
N VAL A 159 -9.50 -13.14 0.51
CA VAL A 159 -8.85 -14.41 0.85
C VAL A 159 -8.85 -15.38 -0.34
N VAL A 160 -9.98 -15.52 -1.03
CA VAL A 160 -10.09 -16.44 -2.18
C VAL A 160 -9.23 -15.97 -3.36
N SER A 161 -9.27 -14.68 -3.68
CA SER A 161 -8.51 -14.09 -4.80
C SER A 161 -7.00 -14.11 -4.56
N SER A 162 -6.54 -13.86 -3.33
CA SER A 162 -5.12 -13.90 -2.97
C SER A 162 -4.53 -15.31 -2.95
N GLY A 163 -5.35 -16.34 -2.79
CA GLY A 163 -4.92 -17.73 -2.78
C GLY A 163 -4.48 -18.28 -4.15
N ASN A 164 -4.82 -17.61 -5.25
CA ASN A 164 -4.50 -18.09 -6.60
C ASN A 164 -3.91 -16.97 -7.48
N PHE A 165 -2.63 -17.11 -7.83
CA PHE A 165 -1.90 -16.15 -8.66
C PHE A 165 -2.57 -15.89 -10.02
N TYR A 166 -3.22 -16.89 -10.64
CA TYR A 166 -3.91 -16.71 -11.91
C TYR A 166 -5.14 -15.81 -11.76
N ILE A 167 -5.89 -15.96 -10.67
CA ILE A 167 -7.06 -15.13 -10.36
C ILE A 167 -6.60 -13.69 -10.08
N MET A 168 -5.55 -13.52 -9.27
CA MET A 168 -4.98 -12.20 -8.97
C MET A 168 -4.52 -11.47 -10.24
N LYS A 169 -3.80 -12.16 -11.14
CA LYS A 169 -3.39 -11.60 -12.43
C LYS A 169 -4.60 -11.19 -13.27
N TRP A 170 -5.62 -12.04 -13.35
CA TRP A 170 -6.80 -11.76 -14.15
C TRP A 170 -7.58 -10.55 -13.61
N LEU A 171 -7.81 -10.50 -12.30
CA LEU A 171 -8.47 -9.37 -11.64
C LEU A 171 -7.71 -8.07 -11.88
N ALA A 172 -6.39 -8.08 -11.70
CA ALA A 172 -5.57 -6.88 -11.88
C ALA A 172 -5.58 -6.31 -13.30
N ILE A 173 -5.83 -7.15 -14.31
CA ILE A 173 -5.92 -6.71 -15.72
C ILE A 173 -7.32 -6.19 -16.05
N VAL A 174 -8.35 -6.67 -15.36
CA VAL A 174 -9.77 -6.38 -15.66
C VAL A 174 -10.31 -5.21 -14.84
N SER A 175 -9.77 -4.96 -13.64
CA SER A 175 -10.05 -3.79 -12.80
C SER A 175 -9.55 -2.50 -13.43
#